data_AF-A0AA42XSH4-F1
#
_entry.id   AF-A0AA42XSH4-F1
#
_cell.length_a   1.000
_cell.length_b   1.000
_cell.length_c   1.000
_cell.angle_alpha   90.00
_cell.angle_beta   90.00
_cell.angle_gamma   90.00
#
_symmetry.space_group_name_H-M   'P 1'
#
loop_
_entity.id
_entity.type
_entity.pdbx_description
1 polymer ?
#
loop_
_entity_poly.entity_id
_entity_poly.type
_entity_poly.pdbx_seq_one_letter_code
_entity_poly.pdbx_strand_id
1 'polypeptide(L)'
;MKLYRRTFSKLSLLSGAGALVLPACDGSPPPTHTEAARLSPNERMIFERFAEVYIPTEGTNLRPLSEVPYLDNIDRILAFLDAPTLDEFHTGMKLFDYGSFVVGLYFARFANLSPEDRLEYIRRWYAGGETQRAIVGLIDKLVALGYWQDVEAARRVGYQGPVSDEAKILKLGNAPMPIAIAEDIEAP
;
A
#
# COMPACT_ATOMS: atom_id res chain seq x y z
N MET A 1 20.83 -28.53 42.28
CA MET A 1 19.79 -27.52 41.97
C MET A 1 19.64 -27.44 40.45
N LYS A 2 18.63 -28.12 39.89
CA LYS A 2 18.30 -28.14 38.46
C LYS A 2 16.78 -28.01 38.39
N LEU A 3 16.24 -26.89 37.88
CA LEU A 3 14.81 -26.80 37.57
C LEU A 3 14.60 -27.14 36.11
N TYR A 4 13.85 -28.22 35.89
CA TYR A 4 13.44 -28.74 34.60
C TYR A 4 12.04 -28.23 34.25
N ARG A 5 11.93 -27.87 32.98
CA ARG A 5 10.78 -27.61 32.09
C ARG A 5 9.43 -28.30 32.39
N ARG A 6 8.38 -27.61 31.93
CA ARG A 6 7.03 -28.07 31.52
C ARG A 6 6.03 -28.41 32.63
N THR A 7 4.96 -27.62 32.74
CA THR A 7 3.65 -28.02 32.19
C THR A 7 2.66 -26.86 32.26
N PHE A 8 2.10 -26.58 31.08
CA PHE A 8 1.03 -25.63 30.81
C PHE A 8 -0.31 -26.28 31.14
N SER A 9 -1.32 -25.44 31.33
CA SER A 9 -2.77 -25.73 31.32
C SER A 9 -3.41 -25.98 32.68
N LYS A 10 -4.26 -25.02 33.09
CA LYS A 10 -5.70 -25.22 33.39
C LYS A 10 -6.30 -23.90 33.90
N LEU A 11 -7.09 -23.24 33.07
CA LEU A 11 -8.16 -22.32 33.49
C LEU A 11 -9.09 -22.15 32.28
N SER A 12 -10.18 -22.90 32.15
CA SER A 12 -11.49 -22.81 32.82
C SER A 12 -12.52 -22.25 31.83
N LEU A 13 -13.55 -23.05 31.59
CA LEU A 13 -14.72 -22.75 30.77
C LEU A 13 -15.48 -21.52 31.31
N LEU A 14 -15.95 -20.68 30.40
CA LEU A 14 -17.21 -19.94 30.57
C LEU A 14 -17.99 -19.99 29.27
N SER A 15 -19.14 -20.66 29.34
CA SER A 15 -20.18 -20.72 28.31
C SER A 15 -20.75 -19.34 28.01
N GLY A 16 -20.81 -18.99 26.72
CA GLY A 16 -21.64 -17.90 26.21
C GLY A 16 -22.53 -18.46 25.10
N ALA A 17 -23.82 -18.63 25.39
CA ALA A 17 -24.83 -18.99 24.39
C ALA A 17 -25.17 -17.73 23.59
N GLY A 18 -24.68 -17.64 22.35
CA GLY A 18 -25.15 -16.67 21.35
C GLY A 18 -25.96 -17.40 20.29
N ALA A 19 -27.26 -17.19 20.27
CA ALA A 19 -28.13 -17.66 19.20
C ALA A 19 -27.69 -17.02 17.88
N LEU A 20 -27.23 -17.84 16.93
CA LEU A 20 -26.94 -17.39 15.57
C LEU A 20 -28.28 -17.14 14.86
N VAL A 21 -28.66 -15.87 14.76
CA VAL A 21 -29.65 -15.41 13.79
C VAL A 21 -28.98 -15.48 12.41
N LEU A 22 -29.43 -16.42 11.57
CA LEU A 22 -29.04 -16.45 10.16
C LEU A 22 -29.76 -15.29 9.44
N PRO A 23 -29.03 -14.36 8.79
CA PRO A 23 -29.68 -13.39 7.91
C PRO A 23 -30.25 -14.11 6.69
N ALA A 24 -31.50 -13.79 6.38
CA ALA A 24 -32.19 -14.19 5.17
C ALA A 24 -31.38 -13.80 3.93
N CYS A 25 -31.41 -14.66 2.91
CA CYS A 25 -30.80 -14.41 1.60
C CYS A 25 -31.40 -13.14 0.99
N ASP A 26 -30.66 -12.04 1.05
CA ASP A 26 -30.89 -10.89 0.17
C ASP A 26 -30.13 -11.13 -1.14
N GLY A 27 -30.78 -10.86 -2.26
CA GLY A 27 -30.29 -11.05 -3.63
C GLY A 27 -29.23 -10.04 -4.04
N SER A 28 -28.39 -9.59 -3.10
CA SER A 28 -27.24 -8.76 -3.40
C SER A 28 -26.21 -9.58 -4.17
N PRO A 29 -25.59 -9.02 -5.23
CA PRO A 29 -24.50 -9.69 -5.94
C PRO A 29 -23.42 -10.09 -4.94
N PRO A 30 -22.78 -11.26 -5.09
CA PRO A 30 -21.78 -11.73 -4.14
C PRO A 30 -20.70 -10.65 -3.96
N PRO A 31 -20.23 -10.40 -2.72
CA PRO A 31 -19.15 -9.46 -2.51
C PRO A 31 -17.99 -9.87 -3.43
N THR A 32 -17.60 -8.95 -4.31
CA THR A 32 -16.43 -9.12 -5.18
C THR A 32 -15.27 -9.43 -4.26
N HIS A 33 -14.74 -10.65 -4.34
CA HIS A 33 -13.64 -11.20 -3.54
C HIS A 33 -13.11 -10.24 -2.47
N THR A 34 -13.61 -10.35 -1.24
CA THR A 34 -12.91 -9.74 -0.09
C THR A 34 -11.60 -10.50 0.09
N GLU A 35 -10.62 -10.26 -0.78
CA GLU A 35 -9.25 -10.62 -0.49
C GLU A 35 -8.91 -9.97 0.84
N ALA A 36 -8.41 -10.77 1.79
CA ALA A 36 -8.00 -10.23 3.07
C ALA A 36 -6.98 -9.11 2.82
N ALA A 37 -7.23 -7.93 3.39
CA ALA A 37 -6.35 -6.78 3.25
C ALA A 37 -4.91 -7.20 3.52
N ARG A 38 -3.99 -6.88 2.59
CA ARG A 38 -2.57 -7.22 2.71
C ARG A 38 -1.89 -6.32 3.71
N LEU A 39 -2.26 -5.04 3.76
CA LEU A 39 -1.79 -4.09 4.76
C LEU A 39 -2.48 -4.31 6.10
N SER A 40 -1.69 -4.52 7.15
CA SER A 40 -2.18 -4.45 8.51
C SER A 40 -2.61 -3.03 8.89
N PRO A 41 -3.45 -2.83 9.92
CA PRO A 41 -3.85 -1.49 10.37
C PRO A 41 -2.66 -0.58 10.70
N ASN A 42 -1.58 -1.17 11.25
CA ASN A 42 -0.38 -0.42 11.55
C ASN A 42 0.37 0.05 10.30
N GLU A 43 0.43 -0.79 9.27
CA GLU A 43 1.09 -0.43 8.01
C GLU A 43 0.31 0.62 7.25
N ARG A 44 -1.03 0.55 7.26
CA ARG A 44 -1.87 1.63 6.74
C ARG A 44 -1.52 2.96 7.41
N MET A 45 -1.38 2.96 8.73
CA MET A 45 -0.98 4.16 9.48
C MET A 45 0.43 4.65 9.11
N ILE A 46 1.40 3.76 8.86
CA ILE A 46 2.73 4.15 8.36
C ILE A 46 2.60 4.87 7.02
N PHE A 47 1.86 4.29 6.06
CA PHE A 47 1.65 4.89 4.75
C PHE A 47 0.90 6.21 4.83
N GLU A 48 -0.11 6.33 5.69
CA GLU A 48 -0.82 7.60 5.94
C GLU A 48 0.14 8.68 6.41
N ARG A 49 0.92 8.40 7.46
CA ARG A 49 1.86 9.37 8.03
C ARG A 49 3.01 9.71 7.09
N PHE A 50 3.42 8.78 6.24
CA PHE A 50 4.40 9.01 5.20
C PHE A 50 3.84 9.90 4.08
N ALA A 51 2.64 9.58 3.59
CA ALA A 51 2.00 10.33 2.51
C ALA A 51 1.72 11.79 2.90
N GLU A 52 1.30 12.04 4.15
CA GLU A 52 1.09 13.39 4.70
C GLU A 52 2.27 14.34 4.48
N VAL A 53 3.50 13.84 4.61
CA VAL A 53 4.73 14.65 4.47
C VAL A 53 5.36 14.54 3.09
N TYR A 54 5.05 13.48 2.34
CA TYR A 54 5.66 13.20 1.04
C TYR A 54 4.88 13.82 -0.13
N ILE A 55 3.55 13.83 -0.06
CA ILE A 55 2.68 14.43 -1.09
C ILE A 55 2.00 15.67 -0.48
N PRO A 56 2.63 16.86 -0.55
CA PRO A 56 2.02 18.09 -0.05
C PRO A 56 0.87 18.50 -0.98
N THR A 57 -0.35 18.11 -0.62
CA THR A 57 -1.56 18.46 -1.37
C THR A 57 -2.10 19.83 -0.98
N GLU A 58 -1.90 20.26 0.27
CA GLU A 58 -2.33 21.55 0.78
C GLU A 58 -1.69 22.72 0.00
N GLY A 59 -2.51 23.69 -0.41
CA GLY A 59 -2.04 24.86 -1.17
C GLY A 59 -1.62 24.56 -2.61
N THR A 60 -1.83 23.34 -3.10
CA THR A 60 -1.57 22.95 -4.49
C THR A 60 -2.85 22.65 -5.26
N ASN A 61 -2.74 22.44 -6.57
CA ASN A 61 -3.86 21.97 -7.39
C ASN A 61 -4.07 20.44 -7.30
N LEU A 62 -3.23 19.74 -6.54
CA LEU A 62 -3.33 18.30 -6.36
C LEU A 62 -4.60 17.94 -5.60
N ARG A 63 -5.12 16.74 -5.86
CA ARG A 63 -6.28 16.22 -5.15
C ARG A 63 -5.90 15.91 -3.70
N PRO A 64 -6.71 16.26 -2.70
CA PRO A 64 -6.41 15.92 -1.31
C PRO A 64 -6.24 14.41 -1.13
N LEU A 65 -5.29 14.00 -0.27
CA LEU A 65 -5.04 12.58 0.03
C LEU A 65 -6.29 11.85 0.53
N SER A 66 -7.21 12.55 1.20
CA SER A 66 -8.47 12.00 1.70
C SER A 66 -9.48 11.62 0.61
N GLU A 67 -9.31 12.14 -0.61
CA GLU A 67 -10.20 11.84 -1.73
C GLU A 67 -9.63 10.79 -2.69
N VAL A 68 -8.36 10.40 -2.51
CA VAL A 68 -7.68 9.40 -3.33
C VAL A 68 -7.61 8.08 -2.56
N PRO A 69 -8.10 6.95 -3.09
CA PRO A 69 -8.04 5.66 -2.41
C PRO A 69 -6.64 5.03 -2.49
N TYR A 70 -5.59 5.80 -2.18
CA TYR A 70 -4.20 5.38 -2.43
C TYR A 70 -3.78 4.18 -1.57
N LEU A 71 -4.28 4.05 -0.34
CA LEU A 71 -4.00 2.89 0.51
C LEU A 71 -4.58 1.60 -0.06
N ASP A 72 -5.79 1.67 -0.64
CA ASP A 72 -6.42 0.50 -1.25
C ASP A 72 -5.75 0.16 -2.59
N ASN A 73 -5.23 1.16 -3.30
CA ASN A 73 -4.38 0.96 -4.46
C ASN A 73 -3.07 0.27 -4.10
N ILE A 74 -2.42 0.67 -2.99
CA ILE A 74 -1.22 -0.03 -2.47
C ILE A 74 -1.57 -1.46 -2.09
N ASP A 75 -2.68 -1.69 -1.39
CA ASP A 75 -3.12 -3.02 -0.99
C ASP A 75 -3.30 -3.94 -2.22
N ARG A 76 -3.89 -3.42 -3.30
CA ARG A 76 -4.04 -4.11 -4.58
C ARG A 76 -2.69 -4.40 -5.26
N ILE A 77 -1.71 -3.50 -5.17
CA ILE A 77 -0.35 -3.75 -5.66
C ILE A 77 0.29 -4.91 -4.90
N LEU A 78 0.13 -4.94 -3.57
CA LEU A 78 0.67 -6.00 -2.72
C LEU A 78 0.00 -7.36 -2.92
N ALA A 79 -1.24 -7.39 -3.43
CA ALA A 79 -1.93 -8.63 -3.77
C ALA A 79 -1.23 -9.46 -4.85
N PHE A 80 -0.35 -8.85 -5.66
CA PHE A 80 0.46 -9.55 -6.66
C PHE A 80 1.72 -10.21 -6.10
N LEU A 81 2.07 -9.95 -4.82
CA LEU A 81 3.25 -10.54 -4.19
C LEU A 81 2.94 -11.96 -3.70
N ASP A 82 3.92 -12.85 -3.81
CA ASP A 82 3.86 -14.16 -3.17
C ASP A 82 4.09 -14.03 -1.66
N ALA A 83 3.66 -15.06 -0.92
CA ALA A 83 3.66 -15.02 0.55
C ALA A 83 5.05 -14.74 1.17
N PRO A 84 6.18 -15.31 0.68
CA PRO A 84 7.51 -14.98 1.17
C PRO A 84 7.88 -13.50 0.99
N THR A 85 7.66 -12.94 -0.20
CA THR A 85 7.96 -11.53 -0.47
C THR A 85 7.09 -10.59 0.35
N LEU A 86 5.82 -10.97 0.59
CA LEU A 86 4.92 -10.21 1.44
C LEU A 86 5.38 -10.21 2.92
N ASP A 87 5.93 -11.32 3.43
CA ASP A 87 6.50 -11.39 4.79
C ASP A 87 7.76 -10.53 4.93
N GLU A 88 8.63 -10.50 3.91
CA GLU A 88 9.78 -9.60 3.85
C GLU A 88 9.35 -8.12 3.84
N PHE A 89 8.31 -7.79 3.08
CA PHE A 89 7.70 -6.46 3.08
C PHE A 89 7.23 -6.05 4.49
N HIS A 90 6.46 -6.92 5.17
CA HIS A 90 5.98 -6.68 6.54
C HIS A 90 7.15 -6.47 7.53
N THR A 91 8.22 -7.23 7.35
CA THR A 91 9.44 -7.07 8.15
C THR A 91 10.11 -5.72 7.89
N GLY A 92 10.20 -5.30 6.62
CA GLY A 92 10.69 -3.98 6.24
C GLY A 92 9.86 -2.83 6.84
N MET A 93 8.53 -2.94 6.86
CA MET A 93 7.65 -1.94 7.46
C MET A 93 7.84 -1.84 8.97
N LYS A 94 8.00 -2.97 9.67
CA LYS A 94 8.34 -2.96 11.10
C LYS A 94 9.70 -2.30 11.35
N LEU A 95 10.71 -2.63 10.55
CA LEU A 95 12.04 -2.03 10.69
C LEU A 95 11.99 -0.51 10.46
N PHE A 96 11.24 -0.05 9.46
CA PHE A 96 11.03 1.37 9.21
C PHE A 96 10.32 2.06 10.36
N ASP A 97 9.27 1.47 10.90
CA ASP A 97 8.46 2.13 11.92
C ASP A 97 9.18 2.22 13.28
N TYR A 98 9.84 1.13 13.70
CA TYR A 98 10.62 1.09 14.94
C TYR A 98 12.03 1.67 14.80
N GLY A 99 12.53 1.88 13.58
CA GLY A 99 13.87 2.42 13.34
C GLY A 99 14.07 3.84 13.89
N SER A 100 12.99 4.59 14.08
CA SER A 100 12.93 5.93 14.70
C SER A 100 13.47 5.99 16.13
N PHE A 101 13.46 4.88 16.86
CA PHE A 101 14.08 4.80 18.18
C PHE A 101 15.61 4.92 18.12
N VAL A 102 16.23 4.43 17.05
CA VAL A 102 17.70 4.37 16.92
C VAL A 102 18.24 5.37 15.90
N VAL A 103 17.50 5.61 14.82
CA VAL A 103 17.82 6.62 13.81
C VAL A 103 17.15 7.93 14.21
N GLY A 104 17.96 8.86 14.72
CA GLY A 104 17.48 10.18 15.18
C GLY A 104 17.07 10.23 16.65
N LEU A 105 17.04 9.10 17.35
CA LEU A 105 16.75 9.01 18.79
C LEU A 105 15.42 9.68 19.20
N TYR A 106 14.37 9.45 18.41
CA TYR A 106 13.07 10.08 18.66
C TYR A 106 12.27 9.44 19.82
N PHE A 107 12.65 8.23 20.26
CA PHE A 107 11.97 7.46 21.32
C PHE A 107 10.46 7.24 21.11
N ALA A 108 10.00 7.33 19.86
CA ALA A 108 8.65 7.03 19.43
C ALA A 108 8.72 6.38 18.04
N ARG A 109 7.69 5.59 17.70
CA ARG A 109 7.53 4.98 16.37
C ARG A 109 7.34 6.06 15.31
N PHE A 110 7.73 5.79 14.06
CA PHE A 110 7.60 6.73 12.93
C PHE A 110 6.17 7.28 12.83
N ALA A 111 5.17 6.39 12.90
CA ALA A 111 3.77 6.76 12.78
C ALA A 111 3.28 7.71 13.91
N ASN A 112 4.02 7.85 15.00
CA ASN A 112 3.69 8.70 16.14
C ASN A 112 4.55 9.98 16.21
N LEU A 113 5.47 10.18 15.26
CA LEU A 113 6.30 11.40 15.20
C LEU A 113 5.48 12.62 14.76
N SER A 114 5.99 13.82 15.06
CA SER A 114 5.48 15.07 14.48
C SER A 114 5.72 15.12 12.96
N PRO A 115 4.96 15.91 12.18
CA PRO A 115 5.21 16.05 10.74
C PRO A 115 6.66 16.46 10.42
N GLU A 116 7.24 17.36 11.20
CA GLU A 116 8.61 17.84 11.03
C GLU A 116 9.63 16.71 11.28
N ASP A 117 9.46 15.96 12.37
CA ASP A 117 10.34 14.84 12.73
C ASP A 117 10.21 13.69 11.73
N ARG A 118 9.01 13.43 11.18
CA ARG A 118 8.82 12.43 10.12
C ARG A 118 9.63 12.79 8.89
N LEU A 119 9.58 14.04 8.46
CA LEU A 119 10.32 14.49 7.28
C LEU A 119 11.82 14.36 7.49
N GLU A 120 12.33 14.77 8.65
CA GLU A 120 13.74 14.61 9.00
C GLU A 120 14.15 13.12 9.12
N TYR A 121 13.31 12.29 9.72
CA TYR A 121 13.52 10.84 9.80
C TYR A 121 13.62 10.20 8.41
N ILE A 122 12.69 10.53 7.50
CA ILE A 122 12.70 10.06 6.11
C ILE A 122 14.00 10.47 5.41
N ARG A 123 14.42 11.74 5.55
CA ARG A 123 15.69 12.22 4.98
C ARG A 123 16.89 11.45 5.49
N ARG A 124 16.92 11.13 6.79
CA ARG A 124 18.00 10.30 7.38
C ARG A 124 18.03 8.89 6.80
N TRP A 125 16.87 8.31 6.50
CA TRP A 125 16.80 7.01 5.83
C TRP A 125 17.30 7.05 4.39
N TYR A 126 16.99 8.12 3.64
CA TYR A 126 17.56 8.32 2.31
C TYR A 126 19.08 8.55 2.33
N ALA A 127 19.61 9.21 3.37
CA ALA A 127 21.05 9.39 3.57
C ALA A 127 21.73 8.17 4.25
N GLY A 128 20.94 7.16 4.59
CA GLY A 128 21.34 6.00 5.37
C GLY A 128 22.05 4.92 4.56
N GLY A 129 22.18 3.73 5.17
CA GLY A 129 22.73 2.54 4.53
C GLY A 129 21.84 1.98 3.42
N GLU A 130 22.34 0.98 2.68
CA GLU A 130 21.63 0.40 1.53
C GLU A 130 20.23 -0.11 1.90
N THR A 131 20.09 -0.87 2.98
CA THR A 131 18.80 -1.37 3.46
C THR A 131 17.82 -0.24 3.80
N GLN A 132 18.29 0.84 4.43
CA GLN A 132 17.44 1.99 4.76
C GLN A 132 16.93 2.66 3.49
N ARG A 133 17.83 2.93 2.53
CA ARG A 133 17.47 3.52 1.24
C ARG A 133 16.51 2.64 0.43
N ALA A 134 16.71 1.33 0.44
CA ALA A 134 15.84 0.38 -0.24
C ALA A 134 14.42 0.41 0.33
N ILE A 135 14.28 0.36 1.65
CA ILE A 135 12.98 0.38 2.32
C ILE A 135 12.26 1.72 2.11
N VAL A 136 12.93 2.86 2.38
CA VAL A 136 12.28 4.17 2.23
C VAL A 136 11.91 4.45 0.77
N GLY A 137 12.76 4.02 -0.18
CA GLY A 137 12.48 4.12 -1.60
C GLY A 137 11.33 3.21 -2.06
N LEU A 138 11.13 2.05 -1.41
CA LEU A 138 9.96 1.22 -1.66
C LEU A 138 8.67 1.90 -1.17
N ILE A 139 8.67 2.45 0.04
CA ILE A 139 7.50 3.15 0.61
C ILE A 139 7.11 4.33 -0.27
N ASP A 140 8.07 5.18 -0.63
CA ASP A 140 7.91 6.29 -1.57
C ASP A 140 7.25 5.84 -2.87
N LYS A 141 7.84 4.84 -3.55
CA LYS A 141 7.29 4.34 -4.82
C LYS A 141 5.86 3.82 -4.67
N LEU A 142 5.56 3.09 -3.60
CA LEU A 142 4.21 2.60 -3.35
C LEU A 142 3.22 3.74 -3.11
N VAL A 143 3.59 4.76 -2.34
CA VAL A 143 2.77 5.95 -2.11
C VAL A 143 2.53 6.71 -3.41
N ALA A 144 3.58 6.95 -4.20
CA ALA A 144 3.49 7.62 -5.48
C ALA A 144 2.61 6.84 -6.46
N LEU A 145 2.84 5.52 -6.63
CA LEU A 145 2.04 4.67 -7.49
C LEU A 145 0.58 4.62 -7.03
N GLY A 146 0.34 4.44 -5.74
CA GLY A 146 -1.00 4.38 -5.15
C GLY A 146 -1.78 5.67 -5.38
N TYR A 147 -1.13 6.82 -5.25
CA TYR A 147 -1.74 8.13 -5.45
C TYR A 147 -2.03 8.40 -6.94
N TRP A 148 -1.05 8.15 -7.83
CA TRP A 148 -1.18 8.44 -9.27
C TRP A 148 -2.01 7.41 -10.05
N GLN A 149 -2.43 6.30 -9.43
CA GLN A 149 -3.42 5.40 -10.03
C GLN A 149 -4.81 6.04 -10.17
N ASP A 150 -5.11 7.11 -9.42
CA ASP A 150 -6.32 7.89 -9.65
C ASP A 150 -6.15 8.82 -10.87
N VAL A 151 -6.90 8.53 -11.94
CA VAL A 151 -6.89 9.33 -13.18
C VAL A 151 -7.28 10.78 -12.91
N GLU A 152 -8.17 11.05 -11.95
CA GLU A 152 -8.55 12.42 -11.61
C GLU A 152 -7.40 13.18 -10.95
N ALA A 153 -6.59 12.50 -10.11
CA ALA A 153 -5.38 13.10 -9.55
C ALA A 153 -4.40 13.46 -10.68
N ALA A 154 -4.22 12.58 -11.67
CA ALA A 154 -3.40 12.85 -12.84
C ALA A 154 -3.94 14.00 -13.71
N ARG A 155 -5.26 14.13 -13.87
CA ARG A 155 -5.88 15.23 -14.64
C ARG A 155 -5.57 16.60 -14.06
N ARG A 156 -5.43 16.72 -12.74
CA ARG A 156 -5.08 17.99 -12.08
C ARG A 156 -3.69 18.52 -12.47
N VAL A 157 -2.80 17.64 -12.92
CA VAL A 157 -1.48 18.01 -13.46
C VAL A 157 -1.44 18.02 -14.99
N GLY A 158 -2.60 17.98 -15.64
CA GLY A 158 -2.75 18.14 -17.09
C GLY A 158 -2.79 16.84 -17.89
N TYR A 159 -2.83 15.67 -17.24
CA TYR A 159 -3.03 14.41 -17.96
C TYR A 159 -4.40 14.39 -18.63
N GLN A 160 -4.45 14.25 -19.96
CA GLN A 160 -5.70 14.30 -20.72
C GLN A 160 -6.44 12.95 -20.76
N GLY A 161 -5.86 11.90 -20.18
CA GLY A 161 -6.35 10.53 -20.31
C GLY A 161 -5.60 9.73 -21.38
N PRO A 162 -6.00 8.47 -21.61
CA PRO A 162 -5.38 7.62 -22.61
C PRO A 162 -5.66 8.14 -24.02
N VAL A 163 -4.61 8.29 -24.84
CA VAL A 163 -4.74 8.69 -26.26
C VAL A 163 -5.67 7.74 -27.03
N SER A 164 -5.76 6.48 -26.62
CA SER A 164 -6.65 5.49 -27.24
C SER A 164 -8.12 5.91 -27.20
N ASP A 165 -8.56 6.57 -26.12
CA ASP A 165 -9.96 6.98 -25.99
C ASP A 165 -10.23 8.23 -26.88
N GLU A 166 -9.29 9.18 -26.94
CA GLU A 166 -9.37 10.35 -27.83
C GLU A 166 -9.34 9.94 -29.32
N ALA A 167 -8.38 9.08 -29.68
CA ALA A 167 -8.21 8.58 -31.04
C ALA A 167 -9.20 7.47 -31.41
N LYS A 168 -10.14 7.11 -30.51
CA LYS A 168 -11.14 6.03 -30.70
C LYS A 168 -10.52 4.71 -31.17
N ILE A 169 -9.32 4.42 -30.70
CA ILE A 169 -8.60 3.19 -31.06
C ILE A 169 -9.36 2.03 -30.43
N LEU A 170 -9.76 1.07 -31.27
CA LEU A 170 -10.43 -0.14 -30.82
C LEU A 170 -9.53 -0.87 -29.81
N LYS A 171 -10.08 -1.14 -28.63
CA LYS A 171 -9.41 -1.95 -27.61
C LYS A 171 -9.34 -3.39 -28.13
N LEU A 172 -8.16 -3.81 -28.58
CA LEU A 172 -7.92 -5.16 -29.10
C LEU A 172 -7.87 -6.24 -27.99
N GLY A 173 -8.21 -5.89 -26.75
CA GLY A 173 -8.15 -6.78 -25.59
C GLY A 173 -6.72 -7.22 -25.29
N ASN A 174 -6.55 -8.49 -24.91
CA ASN A 174 -5.22 -9.15 -24.87
C ASN A 174 -4.79 -9.50 -26.29
N ALA A 175 -4.60 -8.49 -27.14
CA ALA A 175 -3.98 -8.68 -28.43
C ALA A 175 -2.63 -9.38 -28.19
N PRO A 176 -2.34 -10.50 -28.89
CA PRO A 176 -1.04 -11.13 -28.77
C PRO A 176 0.03 -10.08 -29.07
N MET A 177 1.12 -10.10 -28.29
CA MET A 177 2.28 -9.25 -28.55
C MET A 177 2.65 -9.35 -30.03
N PRO A 178 2.91 -8.23 -30.74
CA PRO A 178 3.28 -8.28 -32.15
C PRO A 178 4.45 -9.24 -32.36
N ILE A 179 4.20 -10.34 -33.06
CA ILE A 179 5.18 -11.42 -33.28
C ILE A 179 6.01 -11.15 -34.55
N ALA A 180 5.61 -10.14 -35.33
CA ALA A 180 6.31 -9.67 -36.51
C ALA A 180 6.08 -8.16 -36.67
N ILE A 181 7.11 -7.46 -37.14
CA ILE A 181 6.93 -6.14 -37.75
C ILE A 181 6.19 -6.43 -39.06
N ALA A 182 4.93 -5.98 -39.17
CA ALA A 182 4.26 -5.98 -40.45
C ALA A 182 4.94 -4.92 -41.33
N GLU A 183 5.97 -5.34 -42.06
CA GLU A 183 6.28 -4.74 -43.35
C GLU A 183 5.05 -4.97 -44.23
N ASP A 184 4.18 -3.98 -44.28
CA ASP A 184 3.30 -3.64 -45.42
C ASP A 184 2.21 -2.68 -44.91
N ILE A 185 2.58 -1.40 -44.83
CA ILE A 185 1.62 -0.32 -45.04
C ILE A 185 2.15 0.48 -46.21
N GLU A 186 1.97 -0.07 -47.40
CA GLU A 186 2.01 0.70 -48.64
C GLU A 186 0.74 1.55 -48.66
N ALA A 187 0.87 2.83 -48.31
CA ALA A 187 -0.20 3.81 -48.44
C ALA A 187 -0.32 4.26 -49.92
N PRO A 188 -1.54 4.49 -50.44
CA PRO A 188 -1.74 5.06 -51.78
C PRO A 188 -1.33 6.53 -51.88
#